data_AF-A0A059LKM2-F1
#
_entry.id   AF-A0A059LKM2-F1
#
_cell.length_a   1.000
_cell.length_b   1.000
_cell.length_c   1.000
_cell.angle_alpha   90.00
_cell.angle_beta   90.00
_cell.angle_gamma   90.00
#
_symmetry.space_group_name_H-M   'P 1'
#
loop_
_entity.id
_entity.type
_entity.pdbx_description
1 polymer ?
#
loop_
_entity_poly.entity_id
_entity_poly.type
_entity_poly.pdbx_seq_one_letter_code
_entity_poly.pdbx_strand_id
1 'polypeptide(L)'
;LVAIDYTLPTAVNANALLYASSGVPFVMGTTGGDRARLAQDLERLGGYAVVAPNMGKQIVALQTMLARAARDFPGSFADYRLEVTESHQASKADPSGTGLAVVDLLRGLGVQPFRDADMVCIRDPRAARERMGVPEDALGGHAFHTYRLISPDGSVAIEFRHNVAGHRVYAEGSVDAAIFLAQRVREKDDKKVYSMVDVLEAGAMR
;
A
#
# COMPACT_ATOMS: atom_id res chain seq x y z
N LEU A 1 -6.55 -3.57 -24.91
CA LEU A 1 -7.56 -3.16 -23.90
C LEU A 1 -7.10 -3.66 -22.55
N VAL A 2 -7.13 -2.83 -21.50
CA VAL A 2 -6.87 -3.24 -20.11
C VAL A 2 -7.99 -2.65 -19.24
N ALA A 3 -8.68 -3.47 -18.45
CA ALA A 3 -9.69 -3.00 -17.52
C ALA A 3 -9.05 -2.47 -16.23
N ILE A 4 -9.65 -1.45 -15.61
CA ILE A 4 -9.23 -0.94 -14.30
C ILE A 4 -10.43 -1.07 -13.36
N ASP A 5 -10.28 -1.88 -12.31
CA ASP A 5 -11.33 -2.18 -11.34
C ASP A 5 -11.08 -1.45 -10.01
N TYR A 6 -11.96 -0.47 -9.77
CA TYR A 6 -12.20 0.20 -8.50
C TYR A 6 -13.70 0.17 -8.21
N THR A 7 -14.15 -0.92 -7.62
CA THR A 7 -15.56 -1.24 -7.35
C THR A 7 -15.80 -1.37 -5.85
N LEU A 8 -16.35 -2.49 -5.39
CA LEU A 8 -16.64 -2.77 -3.99
C LEU A 8 -16.05 -4.14 -3.60
N PRO A 9 -15.71 -4.37 -2.33
CA PRO A 9 -15.18 -5.66 -1.86
C PRO A 9 -16.01 -6.87 -2.29
N THR A 10 -17.33 -6.71 -2.35
CA THR A 10 -18.29 -7.77 -2.74
C THR A 10 -18.23 -8.13 -4.22
N ALA A 11 -17.68 -7.27 -5.09
CA ALA A 11 -17.59 -7.48 -6.53
C ALA A 11 -16.23 -8.07 -6.97
N VAL A 12 -15.20 -7.98 -6.12
CA VAL A 12 -13.80 -8.37 -6.42
C VAL A 12 -13.70 -9.72 -7.13
N ASN A 13 -14.20 -10.78 -6.51
CA ASN A 13 -14.05 -12.13 -7.04
C ASN A 13 -14.87 -12.34 -8.32
N ALA A 14 -16.11 -11.82 -8.38
CA ALA A 14 -16.99 -11.98 -9.54
C ALA A 14 -16.44 -11.23 -10.78
N ASN A 15 -15.94 -10.01 -10.59
CA ASN A 15 -15.36 -9.22 -11.67
C ASN A 15 -14.06 -9.84 -12.17
N ALA A 16 -13.18 -10.29 -11.27
CA ALA A 16 -11.94 -10.97 -11.66
C ALA A 16 -12.21 -12.22 -12.51
N LEU A 17 -13.20 -13.03 -12.12
CA LEU A 17 -13.65 -14.19 -12.91
C LEU A 17 -14.17 -13.78 -14.29
N LEU A 18 -14.98 -12.72 -14.37
CA LEU A 18 -15.50 -12.19 -15.63
C LEU A 18 -14.36 -11.76 -16.55
N TYR A 19 -13.39 -10.97 -16.06
CA TYR A 19 -12.28 -10.48 -16.86
C TYR A 19 -11.39 -11.62 -17.35
N ALA A 20 -11.01 -12.52 -16.44
CA ALA A 20 -10.15 -13.65 -16.76
C ALA A 20 -10.81 -14.60 -17.77
N SER A 21 -12.08 -14.97 -17.57
CA SER A 21 -12.81 -15.86 -18.50
C SER A 21 -13.06 -15.24 -19.87
N SER A 22 -13.10 -13.91 -19.95
CA SER A 22 -13.26 -13.15 -21.20
C SER A 22 -11.92 -12.80 -21.87
N GLY A 23 -10.79 -13.21 -21.30
CA GLY A 23 -9.45 -12.90 -21.80
C GLY A 23 -9.08 -11.41 -21.77
N VAL A 24 -9.74 -10.62 -20.92
CA VAL A 24 -9.48 -9.18 -20.77
C VAL A 24 -8.45 -8.96 -19.65
N PRO A 25 -7.25 -8.44 -19.94
CA PRO A 25 -6.29 -8.09 -18.91
C PRO A 25 -6.84 -7.00 -17.99
N PHE A 26 -6.53 -7.05 -16.71
CA PHE A 26 -7.08 -6.07 -15.76
C PHE A 26 -6.13 -5.67 -14.63
N VAL A 27 -6.33 -4.44 -14.13
CA VAL A 27 -5.69 -3.90 -12.93
C VAL A 27 -6.74 -3.79 -11.84
N MET A 28 -6.54 -4.47 -10.72
CA MET A 28 -7.48 -4.50 -9.60
C MET A 28 -6.92 -3.73 -8.40
N GLY A 29 -7.43 -2.51 -8.24
CA GLY A 29 -7.16 -1.65 -7.07
C GLY A 29 -8.18 -1.83 -5.95
N THR A 30 -9.32 -2.48 -6.23
CA THR A 30 -10.35 -2.80 -5.23
C THR A 30 -9.79 -3.70 -4.13
N THR A 31 -9.95 -3.26 -2.88
CA THR A 31 -9.56 -3.98 -1.67
C THR A 31 -10.68 -4.89 -1.16
N GLY A 32 -10.37 -5.78 -0.22
CA GLY A 32 -11.33 -6.78 0.28
C GLY A 32 -11.62 -7.88 -0.72
N GLY A 33 -12.75 -8.58 -0.53
CA GLY A 33 -13.05 -9.84 -1.20
C GLY A 33 -12.24 -11.01 -0.64
N ASP A 34 -12.43 -12.19 -1.21
CA ASP A 34 -11.65 -13.38 -0.85
C ASP A 34 -10.36 -13.38 -1.69
N ARG A 35 -9.26 -12.89 -1.12
CA ARG A 35 -7.98 -12.75 -1.81
C ARG A 35 -7.32 -14.10 -2.11
N ALA A 36 -7.54 -15.11 -1.27
CA ALA A 36 -6.99 -16.45 -1.49
C ALA A 36 -7.69 -17.11 -2.69
N ARG A 37 -9.03 -17.05 -2.73
CA ARG A 37 -9.80 -17.53 -3.86
C ARG A 37 -9.49 -16.75 -5.14
N LEU A 38 -9.34 -15.43 -5.05
CA LEU A 38 -8.95 -14.59 -6.19
C LEU A 38 -7.63 -15.09 -6.80
N ALA A 39 -6.60 -15.34 -5.99
CA ALA A 39 -5.32 -15.85 -6.48
C ALA A 39 -5.47 -17.21 -7.18
N GLN A 40 -6.18 -18.16 -6.54
CA GLN A 40 -6.43 -19.50 -7.10
C GLN A 40 -7.18 -19.43 -8.45
N ASP A 41 -8.21 -18.59 -8.54
CA ASP A 41 -9.01 -18.45 -9.75
C ASP A 41 -8.19 -17.83 -10.89
N LEU A 42 -7.32 -16.85 -10.62
CA LEU A 42 -6.46 -16.24 -11.64
C LEU A 42 -5.35 -17.17 -12.13
N GLU A 43 -4.74 -17.94 -11.23
CA GLU A 43 -3.77 -18.98 -11.58
C GLU A 43 -4.40 -20.05 -12.49
N ARG A 44 -5.62 -20.48 -12.16
CA ARG A 44 -6.35 -21.51 -12.92
C ARG A 44 -6.82 -21.03 -14.30
N LEU A 45 -7.28 -19.78 -14.41
CA LEU A 45 -7.87 -19.25 -15.66
C LEU A 45 -6.83 -18.68 -16.64
N GLY A 46 -5.63 -18.33 -16.18
CA GLY A 46 -4.52 -17.91 -17.05
C GLY A 46 -4.63 -16.50 -17.64
N GLY A 47 -5.31 -15.57 -16.95
CA GLY A 47 -5.48 -14.18 -17.38
C GLY A 47 -4.39 -13.24 -16.86
N TYR A 48 -3.99 -12.25 -17.66
CA TYR A 48 -3.04 -11.23 -17.24
C TYR A 48 -3.68 -10.24 -16.26
N ALA A 49 -3.11 -10.08 -15.06
CA ALA A 49 -3.64 -9.16 -14.06
C ALA A 49 -2.54 -8.46 -13.27
N VAL A 50 -2.78 -7.21 -12.87
CA VAL A 50 -2.09 -6.59 -11.73
C VAL A 50 -3.07 -6.53 -10.56
N VAL A 51 -2.75 -7.18 -9.44
CA VAL A 51 -3.56 -7.15 -8.23
C VAL A 51 -2.71 -6.57 -7.11
N ALA A 52 -3.08 -5.38 -6.64
CA ALA A 52 -2.33 -4.71 -5.57
C ALA A 52 -3.29 -4.03 -4.59
N PRO A 53 -3.16 -4.27 -3.27
CA PRO A 53 -3.99 -3.61 -2.26
C PRO A 53 -3.66 -2.12 -2.10
N ASN A 54 -2.52 -1.67 -2.62
CA ASN A 54 -2.12 -0.26 -2.65
C ASN A 54 -1.55 0.08 -4.04
N MET A 55 -2.23 0.98 -4.75
CA MET A 55 -1.79 1.45 -6.07
C MET A 55 -0.84 2.65 -6.00
N GLY A 56 -0.60 3.21 -4.81
CA GLY A 56 0.39 4.26 -4.62
C GLY A 56 1.80 3.68 -4.67
N LYS A 57 2.36 3.53 -5.87
CA LYS A 57 3.61 2.79 -6.09
C LYS A 57 4.79 3.28 -5.25
N GLN A 58 4.87 4.58 -4.94
CA GLN A 58 5.93 5.14 -4.09
C GLN A 58 5.80 4.68 -2.63
N ILE A 59 4.57 4.47 -2.14
CA ILE A 59 4.31 3.92 -0.80
C ILE A 59 4.72 2.44 -0.77
N VAL A 60 4.40 1.70 -1.83
CA VAL A 60 4.84 0.30 -1.99
C VAL A 60 6.36 0.20 -2.07
N ALA A 61 7.03 1.16 -2.73
CA ALA A 61 8.49 1.23 -2.78
C ALA A 61 9.08 1.44 -1.37
N LEU A 62 8.51 2.33 -0.56
CA LEU A 62 8.91 2.51 0.85
C LEU A 62 8.76 1.21 1.66
N GLN A 63 7.61 0.54 1.55
CA GLN A 63 7.40 -0.75 2.21
C GLN A 63 8.41 -1.81 1.74
N THR A 64 8.73 -1.83 0.44
CA THR A 64 9.72 -2.75 -0.12
C THR A 64 11.13 -2.47 0.42
N MET A 65 11.51 -1.20 0.56
CA MET A 65 12.80 -0.82 1.16
C MET A 65 12.88 -1.25 2.64
N LEU A 66 11.83 -1.00 3.42
CA LEU A 66 11.77 -1.41 4.83
C LEU A 66 11.77 -2.94 4.98
N ALA A 67 11.07 -3.66 4.11
CA ALA A 67 11.07 -5.12 4.11
C ALA A 67 12.45 -5.71 3.83
N ARG A 68 13.20 -5.12 2.88
CA ARG A 68 14.58 -5.51 2.61
C ARG A 68 15.46 -5.22 3.82
N ALA A 69 15.36 -4.02 4.40
CA ALA A 69 16.13 -3.66 5.59
C ALA A 69 15.84 -4.57 6.79
N ALA A 70 14.57 -4.91 7.04
CA ALA A 70 14.17 -5.82 8.12
C ALA A 70 14.76 -7.23 7.96
N ARG A 71 14.83 -7.72 6.72
CA ARG A 71 15.46 -9.02 6.42
C ARG A 71 16.98 -8.97 6.54
N ASP A 72 17.60 -7.91 6.03
CA ASP A 72 19.07 -7.83 5.89
C ASP A 72 19.73 -7.38 7.21
N PHE A 73 19.01 -6.62 8.06
CA PHE A 73 19.50 -6.06 9.33
C PHE A 73 18.52 -6.28 10.50
N PRO A 74 18.17 -7.54 10.83
CA PRO A 74 17.24 -7.83 11.90
C PRO A 74 17.78 -7.35 13.25
N GLY A 75 16.92 -6.72 14.07
CA GLY A 75 17.30 -6.23 15.39
C GLY A 75 18.11 -4.92 15.40
N SER A 76 18.37 -4.30 14.25
CA SER A 76 19.11 -3.02 14.16
C SER A 76 18.49 -1.87 14.95
N PHE A 77 17.22 -1.99 15.34
CA PHE A 77 16.48 -1.02 16.14
C PHE A 77 15.88 -1.63 17.43
N ALA A 78 16.47 -2.70 17.96
CA ALA A 78 15.90 -3.45 19.10
C ALA A 78 15.55 -2.59 20.32
N ASP A 79 16.42 -1.64 20.68
CA ASP A 79 16.23 -0.79 21.85
C ASP A 79 15.53 0.54 21.53
N TYR A 80 15.14 0.77 20.28
CA TYR A 80 14.49 2.02 19.89
C TYR A 80 13.00 2.00 20.24
N ARG A 81 12.49 3.14 20.72
CA ARG A 81 11.05 3.36 20.89
C ARG A 81 10.44 3.82 19.57
N LEU A 82 9.32 3.22 19.18
CA LEU A 82 8.50 3.67 18.05
C LEU A 82 7.33 4.55 18.51
N GLU A 83 7.19 5.69 17.85
CA GLU A 83 6.00 6.55 17.90
C GLU A 83 5.40 6.59 16.50
N VAL A 84 4.10 6.27 16.39
CA VAL A 84 3.37 6.33 15.11
C VAL A 84 2.15 7.21 15.27
N THR A 85 2.01 8.16 14.35
CA THR A 85 0.81 8.99 14.23
C THR A 85 0.31 8.93 12.80
N GLU A 86 -0.98 8.70 12.62
CA GLU A 86 -1.63 8.75 11.32
C GLU A 86 -2.86 9.64 11.33
N SER A 87 -3.20 10.18 10.16
CA SER A 87 -4.40 10.97 9.95
C SER A 87 -5.10 10.52 8.67
N HIS A 88 -6.41 10.28 8.80
CA HIS A 88 -7.34 9.91 7.74
C HIS A 88 -8.68 10.64 7.99
N GLN A 89 -9.66 10.45 7.12
CA GLN A 89 -10.99 11.03 7.25
C GLN A 89 -11.69 10.55 8.53
N ALA A 90 -12.62 11.38 9.05
CA ALA A 90 -13.37 11.08 10.26
C ALA A 90 -14.15 9.74 10.22
N SER A 91 -14.56 9.30 9.03
CA SER A 91 -15.29 8.05 8.82
C SER A 91 -14.41 6.79 8.93
N LYS A 92 -13.08 6.93 8.95
CA LYS A 92 -12.16 5.80 9.02
C LYS A 92 -11.91 5.40 10.47
N ALA A 93 -12.65 4.41 10.97
CA ALA A 93 -12.54 3.94 12.35
C ALA A 93 -11.20 3.22 12.60
N ASP A 94 -10.84 2.28 11.73
CA ASP A 94 -9.66 1.44 11.92
C ASP A 94 -8.37 2.11 11.44
N PRO A 95 -7.20 1.71 11.98
CA PRO A 95 -5.90 2.12 11.44
C PRO A 95 -5.76 1.81 9.95
N SER A 96 -4.92 2.57 9.26
CA SER A 96 -4.57 2.28 7.89
C SER A 96 -3.91 0.91 7.78
N GLY A 97 -4.39 0.04 6.88
CA GLY A 97 -3.71 -1.23 6.59
C GLY A 97 -2.28 -1.01 6.10
N THR A 98 -2.03 0.08 5.37
CA THR A 98 -0.66 0.51 5.00
C THR A 98 0.14 0.91 6.23
N GLY A 99 -0.50 1.61 7.18
CA GLY A 99 0.10 2.01 8.46
C GLY A 99 0.58 0.81 9.26
N LEU A 100 -0.31 -0.16 9.46
CA LEU A 100 -0.05 -1.43 10.14
C LEU A 100 1.06 -2.24 9.45
N ALA A 101 1.01 -2.34 8.12
CA ALA A 101 2.06 -3.03 7.36
C ALA A 101 3.45 -2.39 7.57
N VAL A 102 3.55 -1.06 7.64
CA VAL A 102 4.83 -0.40 7.96
C VAL A 102 5.27 -0.71 9.40
N VAL A 103 4.34 -0.71 10.36
CA VAL A 103 4.64 -1.10 11.74
C VAL A 103 5.19 -2.53 11.80
N ASP A 104 4.59 -3.48 11.09
CA ASP A 104 5.07 -4.87 11.04
C ASP A 104 6.49 -4.98 10.49
N LEU A 105 6.83 -4.17 9.47
CA LEU A 105 8.19 -4.12 8.93
C LEU A 105 9.18 -3.53 9.95
N LEU A 106 8.78 -2.50 10.70
CA LEU A 106 9.59 -1.93 11.79
C LEU A 106 9.77 -2.92 12.95
N ARG A 107 8.77 -3.74 13.26
CA ARG A 107 8.90 -4.85 14.22
C ARG A 107 9.95 -5.86 13.76
N GLY A 108 10.03 -6.12 12.44
CA GLY A 108 11.08 -6.96 11.85
C GLY A 108 12.50 -6.40 12.04
N LEU A 109 12.65 -5.08 12.16
CA LEU A 109 13.90 -4.42 12.54
C LEU A 109 14.21 -4.48 14.04
N GLY A 110 13.37 -5.16 14.83
CA GLY A 110 13.54 -5.36 16.28
C GLY A 110 12.74 -4.41 17.16
N VAL A 111 11.98 -3.48 16.59
CA VAL A 111 11.30 -2.43 17.38
C VAL A 111 10.13 -3.03 18.17
N GLN A 112 10.40 -3.38 19.42
CA GLN A 112 9.46 -4.02 20.34
C GLN A 112 9.71 -3.55 21.77
N PRO A 113 8.66 -3.49 22.63
CA PRO A 113 7.26 -3.76 22.30
C PRO A 113 6.60 -2.58 21.57
N PHE A 114 5.78 -2.86 20.55
CA PHE A 114 4.84 -1.89 19.99
C PHE A 114 3.55 -2.62 19.59
N ARG A 115 2.39 -2.19 20.11
CA ARG A 115 1.08 -2.77 19.77
C ARG A 115 0.37 -1.88 18.78
N ASP A 116 -0.48 -2.44 17.92
CA ASP A 116 -1.23 -1.66 16.94
C ASP A 116 -2.11 -0.58 17.60
N ALA A 117 -2.60 -0.86 18.82
CA ALA A 117 -3.37 0.08 19.64
C ALA A 117 -2.55 1.28 20.15
N ASP A 118 -1.21 1.22 20.08
CA ASP A 118 -0.34 2.33 20.46
C ASP A 118 -0.20 3.38 19.32
N MET A 119 -0.73 3.09 18.13
CA MET A 119 -0.80 4.06 17.03
C MET A 119 -1.77 5.20 17.35
N VAL A 120 -1.30 6.44 17.22
CA VAL A 120 -2.15 7.62 17.41
C VAL A 120 -2.93 7.90 16.12
N CYS A 121 -4.23 7.64 16.16
CA CYS A 121 -5.15 7.86 15.04
C CYS A 121 -5.85 9.21 15.17
N ILE A 122 -5.45 10.19 14.35
CA ILE A 122 -6.10 11.50 14.27
C ILE A 122 -7.23 11.41 13.25
N ARG A 123 -8.45 11.77 13.69
CA ARG A 123 -9.69 11.74 12.89
C ARG A 123 -10.45 13.06 12.93
N ASP A 124 -10.20 13.87 13.95
CA ASP A 124 -10.73 15.22 14.04
C ASP A 124 -10.08 16.12 12.97
N PRO A 125 -10.86 16.75 12.07
CA PRO A 125 -10.33 17.56 10.99
C PRO A 125 -9.46 18.73 11.46
N ARG A 126 -9.80 19.35 12.59
CA ARG A 126 -9.02 20.45 13.16
C ARG A 126 -7.66 19.94 13.63
N ALA A 127 -7.62 18.87 14.41
CA ALA A 127 -6.39 18.23 14.84
C ALA A 127 -5.55 17.71 13.66
N ALA A 128 -6.18 17.22 12.58
CA ALA A 128 -5.48 16.80 11.37
C ALA A 128 -4.70 17.97 10.72
N ARG A 129 -5.32 19.16 10.65
CA ARG A 129 -4.65 20.38 10.17
C ARG A 129 -3.55 20.84 11.12
N GLU A 130 -3.88 20.98 12.40
CA GLU A 130 -2.98 21.59 13.40
C GLU A 130 -1.78 20.70 13.75
N ARG A 131 -1.95 19.38 13.80
CA ARG A 131 -0.90 18.44 14.26
C ARG A 131 -0.17 17.72 13.13
N MET A 132 -0.84 17.48 12.00
CA MET A 132 -0.28 16.71 10.88
C MET A 132 -0.14 17.54 9.59
N GLY A 133 -0.55 18.80 9.60
CA GLY A 133 -0.43 19.70 8.46
C GLY A 133 -1.28 19.28 7.26
N VAL A 134 -2.40 18.57 7.49
CA VAL A 134 -3.30 18.16 6.40
C VAL A 134 -3.92 19.42 5.77
N PRO A 135 -3.79 19.63 4.44
CA PRO A 135 -4.44 20.73 3.75
C PRO A 135 -5.96 20.69 3.87
N GLU A 136 -6.62 21.85 3.89
CA GLU A 136 -8.08 21.96 4.06
C GLU A 136 -8.86 21.25 2.94
N ASP A 137 -8.38 21.38 1.71
CA ASP A 137 -8.92 20.71 0.52
C ASP A 137 -8.66 19.20 0.48
N ALA A 138 -7.72 18.70 1.30
CA ALA A 138 -7.39 17.28 1.39
C ALA A 138 -8.15 16.54 2.50
N LEU A 139 -8.84 17.24 3.41
CA LEU A 139 -9.52 16.64 4.58
C LEU A 139 -10.56 15.56 4.22
N GLY A 140 -11.16 15.65 3.03
CA GLY A 140 -12.09 14.64 2.52
C GLY A 140 -11.41 13.38 1.96
N GLY A 141 -10.09 13.35 1.91
CA GLY A 141 -9.34 12.48 1.00
C GLY A 141 -7.86 12.43 1.30
N HIS A 142 -7.42 12.13 2.52
CA HIS A 142 -5.99 12.09 2.86
C HIS A 142 -5.58 10.82 3.60
N ALA A 143 -4.28 10.53 3.52
CA ALA A 143 -3.63 9.47 4.27
C ALA A 143 -2.22 9.95 4.67
N PHE A 144 -2.11 10.55 5.85
CA PHE A 144 -0.85 11.12 6.36
C PHE A 144 -0.33 10.22 7.47
N HIS A 145 0.94 9.84 7.42
CA HIS A 145 1.55 8.98 8.43
C HIS A 145 2.96 9.47 8.76
N THR A 146 3.27 9.46 10.05
CA THR A 146 4.58 9.79 10.62
C THR A 146 5.03 8.62 11.50
N TYR A 147 6.26 8.16 11.29
CA TYR A 147 6.90 7.12 12.10
C TYR A 147 8.20 7.69 12.65
N ARG A 148 8.38 7.57 13.95
CA ARG A 148 9.54 8.11 14.64
C ARG A 148 10.16 7.06 15.53
N LEU A 149 11.44 6.79 15.32
CA LEU A 149 12.27 5.88 16.11
C LEU A 149 13.22 6.72 16.97
N ILE A 150 13.26 6.45 18.27
CA ILE A 150 14.03 7.22 19.24
C ILE A 150 14.91 6.27 20.05
N SER A 151 16.21 6.56 20.15
CA SER A 151 17.15 5.77 20.95
C SER A 151 16.81 5.82 22.45
N PRO A 152 17.25 4.84 23.27
CA PRO A 152 16.97 4.81 24.70
C PRO A 152 17.34 6.08 25.46
N ASP A 153 18.47 6.69 25.09
CA ASP A 153 19.00 7.92 25.68
C ASP A 153 18.46 9.21 25.03
N GLY A 154 17.63 9.08 23.99
CA GLY A 154 17.05 10.18 23.23
C GLY A 154 18.03 10.96 22.36
N SER A 155 19.28 10.53 22.23
CA SER A 155 20.32 11.23 21.45
C SER A 155 20.12 11.09 19.94
N VAL A 156 19.48 10.01 19.48
CA VAL A 156 19.18 9.74 18.09
C VAL A 156 17.67 9.67 17.87
N ALA A 157 17.18 10.45 16.92
CA ALA A 157 15.82 10.36 16.42
C ALA A 157 15.83 10.20 14.89
N ILE A 158 15.17 9.16 14.41
CA ILE A 158 14.94 8.92 12.98
C ILE A 158 13.46 9.06 12.72
N GLU A 159 13.09 9.90 11.77
CA GLU A 159 11.70 10.12 11.39
C GLU A 159 11.52 10.01 9.89
N PHE A 160 10.44 9.37 9.47
CA PHE A 160 9.99 9.41 8.08
C PHE A 160 8.47 9.58 8.01
N ARG A 161 8.03 10.20 6.92
CA ARG A 161 6.64 10.52 6.67
C ARG A 161 6.26 10.13 5.25
N HIS A 162 5.03 9.68 5.06
CA HIS A 162 4.40 9.59 3.74
C HIS A 162 2.99 10.15 3.84
N ASN A 163 2.77 11.21 3.06
CA ASN A 163 1.58 12.04 3.13
C ASN A 163 0.92 12.06 1.77
N VAL A 164 -0.27 11.49 1.69
CA VAL A 164 -1.09 11.51 0.49
C VAL A 164 -2.22 12.51 0.69
N ALA A 165 -2.28 13.51 -0.19
CA ALA A 165 -3.41 14.41 -0.34
C ALA A 165 -4.17 14.06 -1.62
N GLY A 166 -5.45 13.73 -1.48
CA GLY A 166 -6.31 13.25 -2.56
C GLY A 166 -6.01 11.83 -3.00
N HIS A 167 -6.42 11.50 -4.24
CA HIS A 167 -6.33 10.15 -4.80
C HIS A 167 -5.39 10.04 -6.01
N ARG A 168 -4.70 11.13 -6.34
CA ARG A 168 -3.90 11.23 -7.56
C ARG A 168 -2.80 10.16 -7.64
N VAL A 169 -2.12 9.88 -6.52
CA VAL A 169 -1.06 8.88 -6.46
C VAL A 169 -1.56 7.47 -6.84
N TYR A 170 -2.79 7.13 -6.47
CA TYR A 170 -3.40 5.83 -6.79
C TYR A 170 -3.81 5.76 -8.26
N ALA A 171 -4.34 6.87 -8.81
CA ALA A 171 -4.68 6.96 -10.22
C ALA A 171 -3.43 6.86 -11.11
N GLU A 172 -2.36 7.59 -10.78
CA GLU A 172 -1.10 7.56 -11.52
C GLU A 172 -0.46 6.17 -11.48
N GLY A 173 -0.42 5.52 -10.30
CA GLY A 173 0.10 4.17 -10.18
C GLY A 173 -0.77 3.11 -10.88
N SER A 174 -2.09 3.30 -10.95
CA SER A 174 -2.97 2.43 -11.75
C SER A 174 -2.71 2.56 -13.24
N VAL A 175 -2.40 3.78 -13.73
CA VAL A 175 -2.00 4.00 -15.12
C VAL A 175 -0.66 3.31 -15.40
N ASP A 176 0.32 3.42 -14.50
CA ASP A 176 1.59 2.71 -14.65
C ASP A 176 1.40 1.19 -14.66
N ALA A 177 0.57 0.65 -13.77
CA ALA A 177 0.22 -0.77 -13.75
C ALA A 177 -0.46 -1.21 -15.05
N ALA A 178 -1.32 -0.38 -15.65
CA ALA A 178 -1.97 -0.70 -16.92
C ALA A 178 -0.98 -0.69 -18.09
N ILE A 179 -0.05 0.27 -18.13
CA ILE A 179 1.03 0.34 -19.13
C ILE A 179 1.94 -0.89 -19.00
N PHE A 180 2.37 -1.20 -17.78
CA PHE A 180 3.14 -2.40 -17.45
C PHE A 180 2.44 -3.67 -17.95
N LEU A 181 1.17 -3.86 -17.58
CA LEU A 181 0.43 -5.06 -17.92
C LEU A 181 0.23 -5.20 -19.43
N ALA A 182 -0.05 -4.10 -20.13
CA ALA A 182 -0.15 -4.09 -21.59
C ALA A 182 1.17 -4.53 -22.25
N GLN A 183 2.33 -4.14 -21.70
CA GLN A 183 3.63 -4.63 -22.14
C GLN A 183 3.77 -6.15 -21.94
N ARG A 184 3.48 -6.66 -20.73
CA ARG A 184 3.57 -8.10 -20.41
C ARG A 184 2.71 -8.96 -21.33
N VAL A 185 1.50 -8.49 -21.64
CA VAL A 185 0.58 -9.14 -22.58
C VAL A 185 1.18 -9.21 -23.99
N ARG A 186 1.77 -8.12 -24.50
CA ARG A 186 2.41 -8.08 -25.84
C ARG A 186 3.60 -9.03 -25.92
N GLU A 187 4.40 -9.08 -24.85
CA GLU A 187 5.58 -9.94 -24.75
C GLU A 187 5.20 -11.43 -24.54
N LYS A 188 3.92 -11.72 -24.30
CA LYS A 188 3.41 -13.05 -23.95
C LYS A 188 4.11 -13.65 -22.73
N ASP A 189 4.44 -12.81 -21.76
CA ASP A 189 5.21 -13.17 -20.56
C ASP A 189 4.58 -14.38 -19.86
N ASP A 190 5.40 -15.34 -19.41
CA ASP A 190 4.93 -16.58 -18.77
C ASP A 190 4.18 -16.29 -17.47
N LYS A 191 4.66 -15.31 -16.69
CA LYS A 191 3.95 -14.83 -15.50
C LYS A 191 2.68 -14.10 -15.94
N LYS A 192 1.55 -14.41 -15.33
CA LYS A 192 0.25 -13.80 -15.67
C LYS A 192 -0.24 -12.83 -14.61
N VAL A 193 0.00 -13.11 -13.34
CA VAL A 193 -0.47 -12.27 -12.22
C VAL A 193 0.70 -11.53 -11.60
N TYR A 194 0.55 -10.22 -11.47
CA TYR A 194 1.58 -9.30 -11.02
C TYR A 194 1.11 -8.45 -9.85
N SER A 195 2.07 -7.97 -9.08
CA SER A 195 1.90 -7.04 -7.97
C SER A 195 2.41 -5.65 -8.35
N MET A 196 2.21 -4.66 -7.47
CA MET A 196 2.82 -3.35 -7.64
C MET A 196 4.36 -3.38 -7.46
N VAL A 197 4.92 -4.41 -6.80
CA VAL A 197 6.37 -4.60 -6.72
C VAL A 197 6.93 -4.97 -8.09
N ASP A 198 6.26 -5.85 -8.84
CA ASP A 198 6.65 -6.19 -10.21
C ASP A 198 6.64 -4.96 -11.13
N VAL A 199 5.64 -4.08 -10.96
CA VAL A 199 5.55 -2.81 -11.70
C VAL A 199 6.74 -1.90 -11.36
N LEU A 200 7.15 -1.81 -10.09
CA LEU A 200 8.30 -1.03 -9.66
C LEU A 200 9.62 -1.59 -10.20
N GLU A 201 9.78 -2.91 -10.20
CA GLU A 201 11.00 -3.59 -10.64
C GLU A 201 11.24 -3.47 -12.16
N ALA A 202 10.17 -3.28 -12.94
CA ALA A 202 10.27 -2.98 -14.36
C ALA A 202 10.79 -1.57 -14.68
N GLY A 203 10.95 -0.69 -13.68
CA GLY A 203 11.49 0.66 -13.84
C GLY A 203 10.47 1.71 -14.26
N ALA A 204 10.96 2.93 -14.50
CA ALA A 204 10.11 4.05 -14.90
C ALA A 204 9.55 3.83 -16.32
N MET A 205 8.24 3.96 -16.47
CA MET A 205 7.54 3.79 -17.75
C MET A 205 7.11 5.13 -18.37
N ARG A 206 7.23 6.22 -17.60
CA ARG A 206 6.90 7.61 -17.92
C ARG A 206 7.73 8.56 -17.05
#